data_AF-A0A7Y5LZ51-F1
#
_entry.id   AF-A0A7Y5LZ51-F1
#
_cell.length_a   1.000
_cell.length_b   1.000
_cell.length_c   1.000
_cell.angle_alpha   90.00
_cell.angle_beta   90.00
_cell.angle_gamma   90.00
#
_symmetry.space_group_name_H-M   'P 1'
#
loop_
_entity.id
_entity.type
_entity.pdbx_description
1 polymer ?
#
loop_
_entity_poly.entity_id
_entity_poly.type
_entity_poly.pdbx_seq_one_letter_code
_entity_poly.pdbx_strand_id
1 'polypeptide(L)'
;MADDIPCRGCSRVLSRDEARVAGFSVFAQGDERIDSWFYCRDCHSWTVEEYLDVFVGESRISIRGPFAFEVGSRFVDIIRRCPTPMDKWCECPAHREYGY
;
A
#
# COMPACT_ATOMS: atom_id res chain seq x y z
N MET A 1 -1.21 -16.78 -9.13
CA MET A 1 0.07 -16.85 -8.40
C MET A 1 0.43 -15.40 -8.15
N ALA A 2 0.48 -14.96 -6.90
CA ALA A 2 0.71 -13.56 -6.60
C ALA A 2 2.21 -13.32 -6.70
N ASP A 3 2.63 -12.47 -7.65
CA ASP A 3 4.05 -12.23 -7.90
C ASP A 3 4.68 -11.54 -6.67
N ASP A 4 5.83 -12.07 -6.26
CA ASP A 4 6.65 -11.46 -5.22
C ASP A 4 7.17 -10.08 -5.68
N ILE A 5 7.40 -9.19 -4.71
CA ILE A 5 7.72 -7.79 -4.99
C ILE A 5 9.19 -7.49 -4.68
N PRO A 6 9.95 -6.87 -5.60
CA PRO A 6 11.31 -6.44 -5.30
C PRO A 6 11.31 -5.27 -4.30
N CYS A 7 12.04 -5.43 -3.20
CA CYS A 7 12.32 -4.36 -2.25
C CYS A 7 13.02 -3.20 -2.95
N ARG A 8 12.50 -1.97 -2.80
CA ARG A 8 13.13 -0.79 -3.40
C ARG A 8 14.41 -0.31 -2.70
N GLY A 9 14.74 -0.85 -1.52
CA GLY A 9 15.96 -0.52 -0.78
C GLY A 9 17.17 -1.39 -1.11
N CYS A 10 16.97 -2.71 -1.24
CA CYS A 10 18.06 -3.67 -1.47
C CYS A 10 17.80 -4.66 -2.62
N SER A 11 16.71 -4.48 -3.38
CA SER A 11 16.30 -5.36 -4.49
C SER A 11 16.00 -6.82 -4.12
N ARG A 12 16.02 -7.16 -2.82
CA ARG A 12 15.59 -8.49 -2.36
C ARG A 12 14.11 -8.70 -2.67
N VAL A 13 13.77 -9.91 -3.10
CA VAL A 13 12.40 -10.34 -3.32
C VAL A 13 11.67 -10.46 -1.97
N LEU A 14 10.55 -9.75 -1.83
CA LEU A 14 9.68 -9.77 -0.66
C LEU A 14 8.45 -10.64 -0.97
N SER A 15 8.28 -11.71 -0.20
CA SER A 15 7.09 -12.56 -0.27
C SER A 15 5.85 -11.76 0.12
N ARG A 16 4.78 -11.85 -0.68
CA ARG A 16 3.53 -11.16 -0.36
C ARG A 16 2.88 -11.64 0.93
N ASP A 17 2.99 -12.92 1.24
CA ASP A 17 2.35 -13.50 2.41
C ASP A 17 3.10 -13.15 3.71
N GLU A 18 4.42 -13.00 3.63
CA GLU A 18 5.28 -12.80 4.81
C GLU A 18 5.67 -11.34 5.04
N ALA A 19 5.86 -10.57 3.98
CA ALA A 19 6.39 -9.20 4.06
C ALA A 19 5.31 -8.13 3.97
N ARG A 20 4.09 -8.45 3.47
CA ARG A 20 2.98 -7.49 3.44
C ARG A 20 2.47 -7.25 4.85
N VAL A 21 2.54 -5.99 5.28
CA VAL A 21 2.12 -5.58 6.61
C VAL A 21 0.71 -5.01 6.62
N ALA A 22 0.33 -4.29 5.56
CA ALA A 22 -0.97 -3.64 5.47
C ALA A 22 -1.40 -3.46 4.01
N GLY A 23 -2.72 -3.37 3.79
CA GLY A 23 -3.32 -2.98 2.52
C GLY A 23 -4.39 -1.92 2.79
N PHE A 24 -4.58 -0.99 1.86
CA PHE A 24 -5.59 0.06 1.98
C PHE A 24 -6.20 0.39 0.63
N SER A 25 -7.52 0.41 0.53
CA SER A 25 -8.23 0.84 -0.68
C SER A 25 -8.86 2.21 -0.47
N VAL A 26 -8.67 3.10 -1.42
CA VAL A 26 -9.27 4.44 -1.43
C VAL A 26 -9.97 4.66 -2.76
N PHE A 27 -11.21 5.11 -2.71
CA PHE A 27 -11.92 5.60 -3.88
C PHE A 27 -11.81 7.13 -3.95
N ALA A 28 -11.24 7.66 -5.04
CA ALA A 28 -11.06 9.09 -5.24
C ALA A 28 -11.36 9.46 -6.70
N GLN A 29 -12.28 10.41 -6.89
CA GLN A 29 -12.61 10.99 -8.21
C GLN A 29 -13.03 9.97 -9.29
N GLY A 30 -13.59 8.82 -8.90
CA GLY A 30 -14.01 7.76 -9.84
C GLY A 30 -13.02 6.61 -9.94
N ASP A 31 -11.79 6.78 -9.47
CA ASP A 31 -10.74 5.78 -9.52
C ASP A 31 -10.58 5.11 -8.15
N GLU A 32 -10.18 3.84 -8.15
CA GLU A 32 -9.80 3.11 -6.94
C GLU A 32 -8.28 2.96 -6.90
N ARG A 33 -7.66 3.41 -5.81
CA ARG A 33 -6.25 3.16 -5.50
C ARG A 33 -6.14 2.17 -4.36
N ILE A 34 -5.43 1.08 -4.59
CA ILE A 34 -5.09 0.08 -3.58
C ILE A 34 -3.59 0.14 -3.31
N ASP A 35 -3.22 0.50 -2.09
CA ASP A 35 -1.84 0.49 -1.63
C ASP A 35 -1.57 -0.75 -0.76
N SER A 36 -0.58 -1.55 -1.13
CA SER A 36 -0.06 -2.66 -0.34
C SER A 36 1.32 -2.32 0.20
N TRP A 37 1.46 -2.26 1.52
CA TRP A 37 2.69 -1.90 2.21
C TRP A 37 3.50 -3.13 2.61
N PHE A 38 4.77 -3.15 2.24
CA PHE A 38 5.74 -4.22 2.51
C PHE A 38 6.92 -3.68 3.30
N TYR A 39 7.33 -4.41 4.34
CA TYR A 39 8.49 -4.05 5.15
C TYR A 39 9.65 -5.02 4.92
N CYS A 40 10.80 -4.50 4.49
CA CYS A 40 12.01 -5.31 4.36
C CYS A 40 12.79 -5.33 5.68
N ARG A 41 12.93 -6.51 6.28
CA ARG A 41 13.68 -6.68 7.54
C ARG A 41 15.20 -6.58 7.40
N ASP A 42 15.74 -6.69 6.19
CA ASP A 42 17.20 -6.65 5.99
C ASP A 42 17.73 -5.23 5.81
N CYS A 43 17.02 -4.40 5.02
CA CYS A 43 17.41 -3.01 4.77
C CYS A 43 16.54 -2.00 5.52
N HIS A 44 15.58 -2.48 6.31
CA HIS A 44 14.71 -1.69 7.20
C HIS A 44 13.91 -0.59 6.47
N SER A 45 13.69 -0.77 5.16
CA SER A 45 12.92 0.16 4.32
C SER A 45 11.56 -0.40 3.96
N TRP A 46 10.64 0.52 3.67
CA TRP A 46 9.31 0.19 3.18
C TRP A 46 9.26 0.26 1.66
N THR A 47 8.49 -0.65 1.09
CA THR A 47 8.12 -0.67 -0.32
C THR A 47 6.60 -0.69 -0.39
N VAL A 48 6.01 0.08 -1.30
CA VAL A 48 4.57 0.07 -1.54
C VAL A 48 4.31 -0.37 -2.97
N GLU A 49 3.37 -1.30 -3.13
CA GLU A 49 2.74 -1.55 -4.40
C GLU A 49 1.44 -0.76 -4.45
N GLU A 50 1.28 0.06 -5.48
CA GLU A 50 0.08 0.83 -5.76
C GLU A 50 -0.58 0.21 -6.99
N TYR A 51 -1.81 -0.28 -6.81
CA TYR A 51 -2.69 -0.66 -7.90
C TYR A 51 -3.72 0.44 -8.09
N LEU A 52 -3.77 1.01 -9.29
CA LEU A 52 -4.73 2.05 -9.67
C LEU A 52 -5.71 1.46 -10.69
N ASP A 53 -6.95 1.27 -10.27
CA ASP A 53 -8.08 0.96 -11.14
C ASP A 53 -8.74 2.27 -11.58
N VAL A 54 -8.57 2.60 -12.86
CA VAL A 54 -9.07 3.86 -13.43
C VAL A 54 -10.44 3.65 -14.04
N PHE A 55 -11.36 4.59 -13.81
CA PHE A 55 -12.71 4.53 -14.36
C PHE A 55 -12.70 4.48 -15.90
N VAL A 56 -11.79 5.23 -16.52
CA VAL A 56 -11.56 5.21 -17.97
C VAL A 56 -10.09 4.94 -18.26
N GLY A 57 -9.83 3.82 -18.93
CA GLY A 57 -8.50 3.43 -19.37
C GLY A 57 -8.07 2.08 -18.79
N GLU A 58 -6.77 1.82 -18.81
CA GLU A 58 -6.18 0.59 -18.28
C GLU A 58 -5.73 0.80 -16.84
N SER A 59 -6.05 -0.17 -15.98
CA SER A 59 -5.51 -0.23 -14.62
C SER A 59 -3.98 -0.33 -14.64
N ARG A 60 -3.32 0.24 -13.63
CA ARG A 60 -1.85 0.28 -13.56
C ARG A 60 -1.35 -0.26 -12.23
N ILE A 61 -0.20 -0.92 -12.26
CA ILE A 61 0.56 -1.30 -11.07
C ILE A 61 1.85 -0.47 -11.05
N SER A 62 2.14 0.16 -9.92
CA SER A 62 3.41 0.83 -9.67
C SER A 62 4.01 0.33 -8.36
N ILE A 63 5.33 0.25 -8.29
CA ILE A 63 6.05 -0.11 -7.05
C ILE A 63 6.93 1.06 -6.66
N ARG A 64 6.64 1.67 -5.52
CA ARG A 64 7.33 2.88 -5.01
C ARG A 64 8.13 2.57 -3.75
N GLY A 65 9.08 3.47 -3.46
CA GLY A 65 10.05 3.36 -2.39
C GLY A 65 11.48 3.58 -2.90
N PRO A 66 12.50 3.40 -2.06
CA PRO A 66 12.39 2.99 -0.65
C PRO A 66 11.85 4.14 0.21
N PHE A 67 10.95 3.83 1.14
CA PHE A 67 10.54 4.79 2.17
C PHE A 67 11.25 4.48 3.49
N ALA A 68 11.61 5.53 4.21
CA ALA A 68 12.16 5.42 5.56
C ALA A 68 11.16 4.74 6.51
N PHE A 69 11.69 4.13 7.58
CA PHE A 69 10.89 3.37 8.53
C PHE A 69 9.73 4.19 9.11
N GLU A 70 9.99 5.45 9.45
CA GLU A 70 9.04 6.38 10.07
C GLU A 70 7.90 6.72 9.11
N VAL A 71 8.21 6.90 7.82
CA VAL A 71 7.21 7.23 6.79
C VAL A 71 6.25 6.06 6.61
N GLY A 72 6.77 4.85 6.37
CA GLY A 72 5.90 3.68 6.18
C GLY A 72 5.13 3.30 7.44
N SER A 73 5.76 3.40 8.62
CA SER A 73 5.09 3.12 9.90
C SER A 73 3.91 4.07 10.14
N ARG A 74 4.06 5.37 9.82
CA ARG A 74 2.96 6.33 9.91
C ARG A 74 1.75 5.91 9.07
N PHE A 75 1.96 5.50 7.82
CA PHE A 75 0.86 5.05 6.96
C PHE A 75 0.23 3.76 7.47
N VAL A 76 1.02 2.78 7.89
CA VAL A 76 0.52 1.53 8.49
C VAL A 76 -0.29 1.81 9.76
N ASP A 77 0.13 2.77 10.59
CA ASP A 77 -0.60 3.15 11.79
C ASP A 77 -1.94 3.83 11.48
N ILE A 78 -2.05 4.58 10.37
CA ILE A 78 -3.33 5.10 9.89
C ILE A 78 -4.22 3.93 9.44
N ILE A 79 -3.69 3.02 8.62
CA ILE A 79 -4.43 1.87 8.08
C ILE A 79 -5.03 1.02 9.21
N ARG A 80 -4.25 0.75 10.26
CA ARG A 80 -4.67 -0.06 11.42
C ARG A 80 -5.82 0.54 12.24
N ARG A 81 -6.10 1.84 12.10
CA ARG A 81 -7.25 2.49 12.76
C ARG A 81 -8.58 2.16 12.06
N CYS A 82 -8.52 1.62 10.84
CA CYS A 82 -9.70 1.22 10.08
C CYS A 82 -10.02 -0.27 10.32
N PRO A 83 -11.26 -0.62 10.71
CA PRO A 83 -11.66 -2.03 10.84
C PRO A 83 -11.83 -2.73 9.47
N THR A 84 -12.06 -1.96 8.40
CA THR A 84 -12.32 -2.45 7.04
C THR A 84 -11.46 -1.72 6.02
N PRO A 85 -10.12 -1.85 6.07
CA PRO A 85 -9.20 -1.04 5.29
C PRO A 85 -9.25 -1.27 3.77
N MET A 86 -9.86 -2.38 3.33
CA MET A 86 -10.04 -2.70 1.92
C MET A 86 -11.42 -2.32 1.39
N ASP A 87 -12.30 -1.77 2.23
CA ASP A 87 -13.59 -1.27 1.81
C ASP A 87 -13.43 0.15 1.26
N LYS A 88 -13.36 0.27 -0.06
CA LYS A 88 -13.18 1.54 -0.78
C LYS A 88 -14.29 2.57 -0.53
N TRP A 89 -15.44 2.13 -0.02
CA TRP A 89 -16.57 3.00 0.32
C TRP A 89 -16.57 3.44 1.79
N CYS A 90 -15.59 3.00 2.57
CA CYS A 90 -15.49 3.36 3.98
C CYS A 90 -15.11 4.84 4.16
N GLU A 91 -15.89 5.56 4.97
CA GLU A 91 -15.67 7.00 5.20
C GLU A 91 -15.06 7.31 6.57
N CYS A 92 -14.44 6.32 7.23
CA CYS A 92 -13.88 6.51 8.57
C CYS A 92 -12.74 7.55 8.59
N PRO A 93 -12.38 8.11 9.75
CA PRO A 93 -11.29 9.09 9.84
C PRO A 93 -9.97 8.62 9.22
N ALA A 94 -9.66 7.31 9.28
CA ALA A 94 -8.47 6.76 8.65
C ALA A 94 -8.52 6.82 7.12
N HIS A 95 -9.65 6.50 6.50
CA HIS A 95 -9.81 6.65 5.04
C HIS A 95 -9.74 8.10 4.60
N ARG A 96 -10.31 9.02 5.39
CA ARG A 96 -10.21 10.46 5.14
C ARG A 96 -8.77 10.97 5.30
N GLU A 97 -8.02 10.53 6.31
CA GLU A 97 -6.62 10.92 6.56
C GLU A 97 -5.66 10.32 5.51
N TYR A 98 -5.92 9.11 5.03
CA TYR A 98 -5.06 8.44 4.06
C TYR A 98 -5.34 8.88 2.61
N GLY A 99 -6.61 9.11 2.28
CA GLY A 99 -7.08 9.42 0.93
C GLY A 99 -6.97 10.88 0.50
N TYR A 100 -6.58 11.80 1.40
CA TYR A 100 -6.51 13.25 1.17
C TYR A 100 -5.20 13.87 1.65
#